data_AF-A0AAW9UC99-F1
#
_entry.id   AF-A0AAW9UC99-F1
#
_cell.length_a   1.000
_cell.length_b   1.000
_cell.length_c   1.000
_cell.angle_alpha   90.00
_cell.angle_beta   90.00
_cell.angle_gamma   90.00
#
_symmetry.space_group_name_H-M   'P 1'
#
loop_
_entity.id
_entity.type
_entity.pdbx_description
1 polymer ?
#
loop_
_entity_poly.entity_id
_entity_poly.type
_entity_poly.pdbx_seq_one_letter_code
_entity_poly.pdbx_strand_id
1 'polypeptide(L)' 'ISLTRMFEEIQRKMRGWLQYYSIGKLTDFIQRLDKWLRARIRQYIWKQWKKLKTKVTNLQKLGLSQRDAYVFA' A
#
# COMPACT_ATOMS: atom_id res chain seq x y z
N ILE A 1 10.13 9.20 7.05
CA ILE A 1 10.36 8.87 5.63
C ILE A 1 9.09 9.27 4.88
N SER A 2 9.18 10.11 3.85
CA SER A 2 8.01 10.48 3.04
C SER A 2 7.43 9.24 2.33
N LEU A 3 6.11 9.14 2.22
CA LEU A 3 5.43 8.04 1.52
C LEU A 3 5.97 7.87 0.10
N THR A 4 6.18 8.97 -0.61
CA THR A 4 6.75 8.99 -1.97
C THR A 4 8.12 8.32 -2.03
N ARG A 5 9.02 8.72 -1.11
CA ARG A 5 10.37 8.13 -1.03
C ARG A 5 10.34 6.63 -0.71
N MET A 6 9.40 6.19 0.14
CA MET A 6 9.21 4.76 0.41
C MET A 6 8.78 4.01 -0.84
N PHE A 7 7.84 4.56 -1.63
CA PHE A 7 7.39 3.94 -2.87
C PHE A 7 8.49 3.87 -3.93
N GLU A 8 9.29 4.92 -4.10
CA GLU A 8 10.44 4.94 -5.01
C GLU A 8 11.46 3.85 -4.67
N GLU A 9 11.80 3.71 -3.38
CA GLU A 9 12.69 2.66 -2.90
C GLU A 9 12.14 1.26 -3.18
N ILE A 10 10.86 1.03 -2.91
CA ILE A 10 10.17 -0.24 -3.20
C ILE A 10 10.23 -0.53 -4.70
N GLN A 11 9.87 0.44 -5.55
CA GLN A 11 9.89 0.26 -7.01
C GLN A 11 11.29 -0.07 -7.52
N ARG A 12 12.31 0.64 -7.05
CA ARG A 12 13.71 0.38 -7.44
C ARG A 12 14.15 -1.03 -7.06
N LYS A 13 13.84 -1.48 -5.85
CA LYS A 13 14.18 -2.84 -5.37
C LYS A 13 13.40 -3.92 -6.14
N MET A 14 12.10 -3.70 -6.37
CA MET A 14 11.25 -4.62 -7.13
C MET A 14 11.72 -4.77 -8.57
N ARG A 15 12.15 -3.68 -9.23
CA ARG A 15 12.68 -3.74 -10.60
C ARG A 15 13.94 -4.60 -10.69
N GLY A 16 14.91 -4.39 -9.80
CA GLY A 16 16.14 -5.20 -9.77
C GLY A 16 15.87 -6.67 -9.44
N TRP A 17 14.93 -6.93 -8.53
CA TRP A 17 14.52 -8.28 -8.19
C TRP A 17 13.83 -8.98 -9.37
N LEU A 18 12.86 -8.33 -10.02
CA LEU A 18 12.19 -8.87 -11.20
C LEU A 18 13.18 -9.16 -12.33
N GLN A 19 14.14 -8.27 -12.61
CA GLN A 19 15.17 -8.49 -13.64
C GLN A 19 15.98 -9.78 -13.41
N TYR A 20 16.26 -10.12 -12.15
CA TYR A 20 17.04 -11.30 -11.78
C TYR A 20 16.20 -12.59 -11.79
N TYR A 21 14.93 -12.50 -11.38
CA TYR A 21 14.07 -13.65 -11.16
C TYR A 21 13.02 -13.88 -12.27
N SER A 22 12.93 -13.03 -13.30
CA SER A 22 11.87 -13.08 -14.33
C SER A 22 11.86 -14.31 -15.26
N ILE A 23 12.87 -15.19 -15.16
CA ILE A 23 13.08 -16.30 -16.11
C ILE A 23 12.29 -17.57 -15.72
N GLY A 24 11.77 -17.67 -14.49
CA GLY A 24 11.00 -18.83 -14.00
C GLY A 24 9.51 -18.55 -13.82
N LYS A 25 8.70 -19.61 -13.71
CA LYS A 25 7.24 -19.63 -13.37
C LYS A 25 6.90 -18.94 -12.02
N LEU A 26 7.28 -17.68 -11.86
CA LEU A 26 7.16 -16.88 -10.65
C LEU A 26 5.97 -15.94 -10.72
N THR A 27 5.17 -15.97 -11.79
CA THR A 27 3.98 -15.13 -11.93
C THR A 27 3.04 -15.27 -10.73
N ASP A 28 2.77 -16.50 -10.29
CA ASP A 28 1.92 -16.76 -9.13
C ASP A 28 2.56 -16.26 -7.82
N PHE A 29 3.87 -16.46 -7.66
CA PHE A 29 4.61 -15.95 -6.51
C PHE A 29 4.59 -14.42 -6.47
N ILE A 30 4.82 -13.77 -7.61
CA ILE A 30 4.82 -12.31 -7.76
C ILE A 30 3.43 -11.75 -7.44
N GLN A 31 2.36 -12.37 -7.93
CA GLN A 31 0.99 -11.96 -7.59
C GLN A 31 0.71 -12.07 -6.09
N ARG A 32 1.14 -13.15 -5.44
CA ARG A 32 1.00 -13.33 -3.98
C ARG A 32 1.81 -12.29 -3.21
N LEU A 33 3.05 -12.05 -3.63
CA LEU A 33 3.94 -11.05 -3.03
C LEU A 33 3.36 -9.64 -3.18
N ASP A 34 2.87 -9.29 -4.36
CA ASP A 34 2.27 -7.99 -4.63
C ASP A 34 0.98 -7.77 -3.80
N LYS A 35 0.13 -8.80 -3.67
CA LYS A 35 -1.04 -8.74 -2.78
C LYS A 35 -0.63 -8.49 -1.33
N TRP A 36 0.38 -9.20 -0.84
CA TRP A 36 0.92 -9.03 0.51
C TRP A 36 1.53 -7.63 0.70
N LEU A 37 2.30 -7.14 -0.27
CA LEU A 37 2.94 -5.84 -0.25
C LEU A 37 1.91 -4.70 -0.22
N ARG A 38 0.87 -4.77 -1.05
CA ARG A 38 -0.25 -3.80 -1.04
C ARG A 38 -0.96 -3.78 0.31
N ALA A 39 -1.18 -4.93 0.94
CA ALA A 39 -1.74 -5.00 2.29
C ALA A 39 -0.82 -4.34 3.33
N ARG A 40 0.49 -4.59 3.24
CA ARG A 40 1.49 -4.01 4.14
C ARG A 40 1.58 -2.48 4.02
N ILE A 41 1.54 -1.96 2.80
CA ILE A 41 1.52 -0.52 2.53
C ILE A 41 0.25 0.12 3.10
N ARG A 42 -0.92 -0.50 2.89
CA ARG A 42 -2.18 0.00 3.49
C ARG A 42 -2.10 0.04 5.02
N GLN A 43 -1.56 -0.99 5.66
CA GLN A 43 -1.32 -0.99 7.12
C GLN A 43 -0.39 0.15 7.55
N TYR A 44 0.68 0.41 6.80
CA TYR A 44 1.58 1.52 7.09
C TYR A 44 0.88 2.87 6.99
N ILE A 45 0.18 3.15 5.89
CA ILE A 45 -0.61 4.38 5.69
C ILE A 45 -1.63 4.54 6.82
N TRP A 46 -2.33 3.46 7.18
CA TRP A 46 -3.29 3.47 8.28
C TRP A 46 -2.67 3.90 9.61
N LYS A 47 -1.48 3.37 9.93
CA LYS A 47 -0.73 3.74 11.14
C LYS A 47 -0.20 5.18 11.11
N GLN A 48 0.01 5.77 9.92
CA GLN A 48 0.34 7.19 9.79
C GLN A 48 -0.86 8.08 10.18
N TRP A 49 -2.08 7.62 9.93
CA TRP A 49 -3.31 8.33 10.32
C TRP A 49 -3.63 8.09 11.79
N LYS A 50 -2.89 8.76 12.68
CA LYS A 50 -3.00 8.56 14.13
C LYS A 50 -4.33 9.01 14.73
N LYS A 51 -4.96 10.03 14.17
CA LYS A 51 -6.21 10.63 14.71
C LYS A 51 -7.42 10.11 13.92
N LEU A 52 -8.52 9.82 14.63
CA LEU A 52 -9.80 9.41 14.01
C LEU A 52 -10.25 10.42 12.94
N LYS A 53 -10.24 11.72 13.27
CA LYS A 53 -10.58 12.79 12.29
C LYS A 53 -9.75 12.68 11.01
N THR A 54 -8.45 12.42 11.13
CA THR A 54 -7.55 12.27 9.97
C THR A 54 -7.90 11.04 9.14
N LYS A 55 -8.23 9.92 9.78
CA LYS A 55 -8.69 8.71 9.07
C LYS A 55 -10.00 8.98 8.31
N VAL A 56 -11.01 9.54 8.98
CA VAL A 56 -12.31 9.86 8.35
C VAL A 56 -12.12 10.79 7.16
N THR A 57 -11.40 11.92 7.34
CA THR A 57 -11.15 12.87 6.25
C THR A 57 -10.40 12.24 5.08
N ASN A 58 -9.40 11.39 5.35
CA ASN A 58 -8.66 10.73 4.27
C ASN A 58 -9.47 9.63 3.58
N LEU A 59 -10.32 8.89 4.31
CA LEU A 59 -11.25 7.92 3.72
C LEU A 59 -12.30 8.61 2.84
N GLN A 60 -12.83 9.77 3.26
CA GLN A 60 -13.73 10.57 2.43
C GLN A 60 -13.04 11.06 1.15
N LYS A 61 -11.78 11.52 1.24
CA LYS A 61 -10.97 11.88 0.06
C LYS A 61 -10.74 10.71 -0.90
N LEU A 62 -10.75 9.47 -0.38
CA LEU A 62 -10.67 8.24 -1.18
C LEU A 62 -12.03 7.80 -1.74
N GLY A 63 -13.10 8.57 -1.53
CA GLY A 63 -14.42 8.36 -2.12
C GLY A 63 -15.45 7.67 -1.22
N LEU A 64 -15.12 7.41 0.05
CA LEU A 64 -16.11 6.88 0.99
C LEU A 64 -17.13 7.94 1.39
N SER A 65 -18.40 7.52 1.57
CA SER A 65 -19.41 8.37 2.19
C SER A 65 -19.00 8.76 3.62
N GLN A 66 -19.52 9.88 4.15
CA GLN A 66 -19.19 10.29 5.52
C GLN A 66 -19.51 9.21 6.56
N ARG A 67 -20.65 8.53 6.38
CA ARG A 67 -21.09 7.44 7.24
C ARG A 67 -20.10 6.28 7.18
N ASP A 68 -19.77 5.81 5.99
CA ASP A 68 -18.86 4.67 5.82
C ASP A 68 -17.45 5.01 6.30
N ALA A 69 -16.97 6.22 5.99
CA ALA A 69 -15.68 6.70 6.46
C ALA A 69 -15.58 6.73 7.99
N TYR A 70 -16.67 7.05 8.69
CA TYR A 70 -16.72 6.99 10.16
C TYR A 70 -16.75 5.55 10.69
N VAL A 71 -17.51 4.66 10.05
CA VAL A 71 -17.60 3.25 10.41
C VAL A 71 -16.27 2.51 10.24
N PHE A 72 -15.52 2.83 9.18
CA PHE A 72 -14.24 2.16 8.87
C PHE A 72 -13.01 2.78 9.55
N ALA A 73 -13.11 4.00 10.12
CA ALA A 73 -12.01 4.73 10.77
C ALA A 73 -11.59 4.17 12.14
#